data_AF-A0A370HJ96-F1
#
_entry.id   AF-A0A370HJ96-F1
#
_cell.length_a   1.000
_cell.length_b   1.000
_cell.length_c   1.000
_cell.angle_alpha   90.00
_cell.angle_beta   90.00
_cell.angle_gamma   90.00
#
_symmetry.space_group_name_H-M   'P 1'
#
loop_
_entity.id
_entity.type
_entity.pdbx_description
1 polymer ?
#
loop_
_entity_poly.entity_id
_entity_poly.type
_entity_poly.pdbx_seq_one_letter_code
_entity_poly.pdbx_strand_id
1 'polypeptide(L)'
;MHHELYMAQRGKGAFLNGLPIRTSGLADIRSATVEAGWSTRLAHHPYVSLVENLKVAGANVRRAGSGTLGLAYVADGRIDAYCELHINSWDALAGLLIIEEAGGWTNNFLAKDGLRKGNPILACTPELAETLVAATGIAKEP
;
A
#
# COMPACT_ATOMS: atom_id res chain seq x y z
N MET A 1 -7.58 -11.59 17.89
CA MET A 1 -8.56 -11.55 16.79
C MET A 1 -9.30 -10.24 16.95
N HIS A 2 -8.95 -9.22 16.16
CA HIS A 2 -9.53 -7.88 16.27
C HIS A 2 -10.86 -7.91 15.49
N HIS A 3 -11.97 -7.51 16.12
CA HIS A 3 -13.28 -7.44 15.45
C HIS A 3 -13.30 -6.22 14.52
N GLU A 4 -12.65 -6.33 13.37
CA GLU A 4 -12.43 -5.23 12.41
C GLU A 4 -13.05 -5.56 11.06
N LEU A 5 -14.01 -4.74 10.64
CA LEU A 5 -14.65 -4.80 9.34
C LEU A 5 -14.36 -3.50 8.58
N TYR A 6 -13.55 -3.62 7.51
CA TYR A 6 -13.30 -2.54 6.58
C TYR A 6 -14.31 -2.58 5.43
N MET A 7 -14.90 -1.45 5.09
CA MET A 7 -15.84 -1.31 3.98
C MET A 7 -15.61 -0.02 3.23
N ALA A 8 -15.82 -0.03 1.91
CA ALA A 8 -15.83 1.17 1.10
C ALA A 8 -16.82 1.00 -0.06
N GLN A 9 -17.36 2.12 -0.51
CA GLN A 9 -18.17 2.18 -1.74
C GLN A 9 -17.72 3.39 -2.53
N ARG A 10 -17.61 3.23 -3.85
CA ARG A 10 -17.16 4.29 -4.74
C ARG A 10 -17.97 5.59 -4.57
N GLY A 11 -17.28 6.69 -4.26
CA GLY A 11 -17.85 8.01 -4.01
C GLY A 11 -18.65 8.13 -2.71
N LYS A 12 -18.47 7.20 -1.75
CA LYS A 12 -19.19 7.16 -0.47
C LYS A 12 -18.28 7.10 0.75
N GLY A 13 -16.95 7.04 0.55
CA GLY A 13 -15.98 6.97 1.61
C GLY A 13 -15.67 5.54 2.07
N ALA A 14 -14.68 5.45 2.95
CA ALA A 14 -14.20 4.23 3.57
C ALA A 14 -14.52 4.23 5.08
N PHE A 15 -14.75 3.04 5.63
CA PHE A 15 -15.20 2.84 7.00
C PHE A 15 -14.51 1.66 7.67
N LEU A 16 -14.23 1.79 8.96
CA LEU A 16 -13.85 0.71 9.87
C LEU A 16 -14.96 0.57 10.92
N ASN A 17 -15.62 -0.59 10.98
CA ASN A 17 -16.73 -0.85 11.89
C ASN A 17 -17.84 0.23 11.84
N GLY A 18 -18.10 0.76 10.64
CA GLY A 18 -19.10 1.80 10.39
C GLY A 18 -18.64 3.23 10.69
N LEU A 19 -17.43 3.43 11.20
CA LEU A 19 -16.85 4.77 11.42
C LEU A 19 -15.98 5.18 10.24
N PRO A 20 -16.07 6.43 9.75
CA PRO A 20 -15.27 6.89 8.62
C PRO A 20 -13.78 6.88 8.96
N ILE A 21 -12.95 6.48 7.99
CA ILE A 21 -11.49 6.45 8.10
C ILE A 21 -10.83 7.35 7.04
N ARG A 22 -9.57 7.69 7.27
CA ARG A 22 -8.71 8.45 6.36
C ARG A 22 -7.27 8.00 6.53
N THR A 23 -6.44 8.21 5.50
CA THR A 23 -4.99 8.02 5.60
C THR A 23 -4.36 8.97 6.63
N SER A 24 -3.11 8.70 7.02
CA SER A 24 -2.44 9.40 8.13
C SER A 24 -2.17 10.88 7.88
N GLY A 25 -2.01 11.30 6.61
CA GLY A 25 -1.63 12.67 6.25
C GLY A 25 -0.15 12.99 6.55
N LEU A 26 0.65 11.97 6.85
CA LEU A 26 2.07 12.15 7.18
C LEU A 26 2.87 12.54 5.94
N ALA A 27 3.62 13.65 6.01
CA ALA A 27 4.41 14.14 4.88
C ALA A 27 5.93 13.85 4.96
N ASP A 28 6.44 13.42 6.12
CA ASP A 28 7.87 13.15 6.31
C ASP A 28 8.14 11.64 6.37
N ILE A 29 8.79 11.12 5.33
CA ILE A 29 9.16 9.70 5.22
C ILE A 29 10.02 9.19 6.40
N ARG A 30 10.76 10.08 7.07
CA ARG A 30 11.61 9.70 8.22
C ARG A 30 10.78 9.33 9.45
N SER A 31 9.52 9.74 9.48
CA SER A 31 8.54 9.36 10.51
C SER A 31 7.61 8.25 10.02
N ALA A 32 7.72 7.84 8.75
CA ALA A 32 6.79 6.92 8.13
C ALA A 32 7.07 5.47 8.49
N THR A 33 5.99 4.71 8.71
CA THR A 33 6.00 3.26 8.76
C THR A 33 5.55 2.71 7.41
N VAL A 34 6.45 2.01 6.72
CA VAL A 34 6.19 1.40 5.42
C VAL A 34 6.20 -0.11 5.57
N GLU A 35 5.12 -0.76 5.19
CA GLU A 35 5.07 -2.21 5.10
C GLU A 35 5.55 -2.69 3.72
N ALA A 36 6.60 -3.50 3.70
CA ALA A 36 7.13 -4.13 2.49
C ALA A 36 6.71 -5.61 2.43
N GLY A 37 5.78 -5.91 1.52
CA GLY A 37 5.32 -7.26 1.22
C GLY A 37 6.36 -8.09 0.46
N TRP A 38 6.30 -9.41 0.62
CA TRP A 38 7.20 -10.35 -0.04
C TRP A 38 6.42 -11.33 -0.90
N SER A 39 6.82 -11.41 -2.16
CA SER A 39 6.33 -12.39 -3.09
C SER A 39 7.35 -13.51 -3.30
N THR A 40 6.94 -14.76 -3.07
CA THR A 40 7.75 -15.95 -3.39
C THR A 40 7.87 -16.21 -4.90
N ARG A 41 7.16 -15.44 -5.73
CA ARG A 41 7.23 -15.53 -7.20
C ARG A 41 8.43 -14.83 -7.80
N LEU A 42 9.09 -13.95 -7.02
CA LEU A 42 10.27 -13.22 -7.44
C LEU A 42 11.50 -13.74 -6.72
N ALA A 43 12.67 -13.48 -7.30
CA ALA A 43 13.94 -13.70 -6.62
C ALA A 43 14.02 -12.85 -5.35
N HIS A 44 14.85 -13.28 -4.41
CA HIS A 44 15.01 -12.59 -3.11
C HIS A 44 15.68 -11.22 -3.22
N HIS A 45 16.62 -11.07 -4.15
CA HIS A 45 17.45 -9.87 -4.27
C HIS A 45 16.63 -8.59 -4.52
N PRO A 46 15.67 -8.54 -5.47
CA PRO A 46 14.79 -7.38 -5.65
C PRO A 46 14.09 -6.90 -4.37
N TYR A 47 13.62 -7.81 -3.52
CA TYR A 47 13.00 -7.41 -2.26
C TYR A 47 14.02 -6.83 -1.28
N VAL A 48 15.23 -7.40 -1.19
CA VAL A 48 16.28 -6.86 -0.33
C VAL A 48 16.63 -5.44 -0.76
N SER A 49 16.78 -5.20 -2.07
CA SER A 49 17.01 -3.86 -2.62
C SER A 49 15.85 -2.89 -2.34
N LEU A 50 14.59 -3.34 -2.45
CA LEU A 50 13.42 -2.53 -2.08
C LEU A 50 13.50 -2.08 -0.61
N VAL A 51 13.78 -3.01 0.31
CA VAL A 51 13.90 -2.71 1.74
C VAL A 51 15.07 -1.78 2.02
N GLU A 52 16.22 -1.99 1.36
CA GLU A 52 17.39 -1.12 1.47
C GLU A 52 17.06 0.31 1.02
N ASN A 53 16.44 0.48 -0.15
CA ASN A 53 16.07 1.79 -0.67
C ASN A 53 15.12 2.54 0.27
N LEU A 54 14.12 1.85 0.82
CA LEU A 54 13.19 2.44 1.79
C LEU A 54 13.91 2.88 3.07
N LYS A 55 14.87 2.08 3.56
CA LYS A 55 15.69 2.44 4.73
C LYS A 55 16.60 3.63 4.45
N VAL A 56 17.22 3.67 3.27
CA VAL A 56 18.04 4.82 2.82
C VAL A 56 17.20 6.09 2.74
N ALA A 57 15.94 5.98 2.29
CA ALA A 57 15.00 7.09 2.30
C ALA A 57 14.54 7.52 3.71
N GLY A 58 14.87 6.76 4.75
CA GLY A 58 14.59 7.07 6.15
C GLY A 58 13.34 6.39 6.73
N ALA A 59 12.64 5.55 5.96
CA ALA A 59 11.42 4.90 6.43
C ALA A 59 11.68 3.82 7.49
N ASN A 60 10.76 3.70 8.45
CA ASN A 60 10.66 2.51 9.28
C ASN A 60 10.00 1.39 8.49
N VAL A 61 10.82 0.46 8.00
CA VAL A 61 10.34 -0.68 7.23
C VAL A 61 9.91 -1.82 8.15
N ARG A 62 8.66 -2.25 8.00
CA ARG A 62 8.12 -3.45 8.65
C ARG A 62 7.67 -4.48 7.61
N ARG A 63 7.39 -5.69 8.09
CA ARG A 63 6.73 -6.75 7.32
C ARG A 63 5.67 -7.41 8.17
N ALA A 64 4.49 -7.63 7.60
CA ALA A 64 3.47 -8.49 8.16
C ALA A 64 3.09 -9.59 7.16
N GLY A 65 2.15 -10.45 7.54
CA GLY A 65 1.78 -11.66 6.78
C GLY A 65 0.60 -11.50 5.83
N SER A 66 0.04 -10.30 5.63
CA SER A 66 -1.18 -10.10 4.83
C SER A 66 -1.16 -8.78 4.08
N GLY A 67 -1.13 -8.84 2.75
CA GLY A 67 -1.15 -7.65 1.90
C GLY A 67 -2.46 -6.88 1.97
N THR A 68 -3.60 -7.57 1.99
CA THR A 68 -4.92 -6.92 2.13
C THR A 68 -5.05 -6.17 3.46
N LEU A 69 -4.53 -6.72 4.56
CA LEU A 69 -4.51 -6.01 5.85
C LEU A 69 -3.51 -4.86 5.85
N GLY A 70 -2.35 -5.01 5.21
CA GLY A 70 -1.41 -3.91 5.00
C GLY A 70 -2.07 -2.72 4.30
N LEU A 71 -2.82 -2.98 3.22
CA LEU A 71 -3.60 -1.96 2.52
C LEU A 71 -4.70 -1.33 3.41
N ALA A 72 -5.44 -2.15 4.16
CA ALA A 72 -6.46 -1.65 5.08
C ALA A 72 -5.87 -0.74 6.18
N TYR A 73 -4.68 -1.06 6.67
CA TYR A 73 -3.95 -0.25 7.66
C TYR A 73 -3.40 1.06 7.09
N VAL A 74 -3.13 1.13 5.79
CA VAL A 74 -2.87 2.42 5.12
C VAL A 74 -4.14 3.27 5.14
N ALA A 75 -5.27 2.67 4.78
CA ALA A 75 -6.54 3.38 4.67
C ALA A 75 -7.05 4.00 5.98
N ASP A 76 -6.73 3.40 7.13
CA ASP A 76 -7.07 3.96 8.45
C ASP A 76 -5.90 4.66 9.16
N GLY A 77 -4.78 4.85 8.47
CA GLY A 77 -3.63 5.61 8.95
C GLY A 77 -2.82 4.94 10.05
N ARG A 78 -2.98 3.63 10.28
CA ARG A 78 -2.12 2.86 11.21
C ARG A 78 -0.70 2.69 10.68
N ILE A 79 -0.54 2.67 9.37
CA ILE A 79 0.73 2.80 8.66
C ILE A 79 0.58 3.79 7.52
N ASP A 80 1.71 4.26 7.01
CA ASP A 80 1.72 5.36 6.05
C ASP A 80 1.80 4.85 4.60
N ALA A 81 2.33 3.64 4.40
CA ALA A 81 2.38 3.01 3.09
C ALA A 81 2.47 1.47 3.15
N TYR A 82 2.03 0.87 2.05
CA TYR A 82 2.22 -0.53 1.73
C TYR A 82 2.81 -0.65 0.31
N CYS A 83 3.81 -1.51 0.14
CA CYS A 83 4.35 -1.83 -1.16
C CYS A 83 4.70 -3.31 -1.29
N GLU A 84 4.51 -3.88 -2.48
CA GLU A 84 4.91 -5.24 -2.80
C GLU A 84 5.25 -5.35 -4.29
N LEU A 85 6.34 -6.06 -4.62
CA LEU A 85 6.81 -6.19 -6.00
C LEU A 85 5.94 -7.09 -6.87
N HIS A 86 5.10 -7.94 -6.27
CA HIS A 86 4.06 -8.69 -6.97
C HIS A 86 2.99 -9.17 -6.00
N ILE A 87 1.76 -8.74 -6.23
CA ILE A 87 0.58 -9.20 -5.49
C ILE A 87 -0.54 -9.55 -6.48
N ASN A 88 -1.39 -10.52 -6.14
CA ASN A 88 -2.52 -10.87 -7.01
C ASN A 88 -3.68 -9.90 -6.83
N SER A 89 -4.55 -9.82 -7.83
CA SER A 89 -5.69 -8.91 -7.83
C SER A 89 -6.67 -9.19 -6.70
N TRP A 90 -6.91 -10.45 -6.32
CA TRP A 90 -7.80 -10.78 -5.22
C TRP A 90 -7.30 -10.31 -3.85
N ASP A 91 -5.98 -10.18 -3.68
CA ASP A 91 -5.38 -9.66 -2.45
C ASP A 91 -5.40 -8.11 -2.43
N ALA A 92 -5.38 -7.46 -3.60
CA ALA A 92 -5.23 -6.01 -3.74
C ALA A 92 -6.54 -5.23 -3.92
N LEU A 93 -7.47 -5.71 -4.75
CA LEU A 93 -8.55 -4.87 -5.29
C LEU A 93 -9.50 -4.29 -4.23
N ALA A 94 -9.82 -5.06 -3.19
CA ALA A 94 -10.62 -4.53 -2.09
C ALA A 94 -9.88 -3.42 -1.33
N GLY A 95 -8.60 -3.64 -1.01
CA GLY A 95 -7.77 -2.66 -0.31
C GLY A 95 -7.55 -1.38 -1.12
N LEU A 96 -7.35 -1.50 -2.44
CA LEU A 96 -7.19 -0.35 -3.34
C LEU A 96 -8.41 0.58 -3.30
N LEU A 97 -9.63 0.03 -3.40
CA LEU A 97 -10.84 0.85 -3.30
C LEU A 97 -10.98 1.50 -1.93
N ILE A 98 -10.67 0.76 -0.85
CA ILE A 98 -10.76 1.28 0.52
C ILE A 98 -9.77 2.45 0.70
N ILE A 99 -8.54 2.34 0.18
CA ILE A 99 -7.54 3.42 0.24
C ILE A 99 -7.98 4.63 -0.58
N GLU A 100 -8.45 4.43 -1.81
CA GLU A 100 -8.93 5.54 -2.66
C GLU A 100 -10.07 6.31 -2.00
N GLU A 101 -11.04 5.60 -1.41
CA GLU A 101 -12.17 6.22 -0.69
C GLU A 101 -11.77 6.82 0.67
N ALA A 102 -10.64 6.40 1.25
CA ALA A 102 -10.03 7.01 2.43
C ALA A 102 -9.17 8.25 2.10
N GLY A 103 -9.10 8.66 0.84
CA GLY A 103 -8.31 9.79 0.37
C GLY A 103 -6.83 9.47 0.14
N GLY A 104 -6.47 8.19 0.06
CA GLY A 104 -5.11 7.74 -0.20
C GLY A 104 -4.70 7.76 -1.66
N TRP A 105 -3.42 7.46 -1.90
CA TRP A 105 -2.83 7.35 -3.23
C TRP A 105 -2.50 5.88 -3.54
N THR A 106 -2.73 5.47 -4.79
CA THR A 106 -2.42 4.14 -5.31
C THR A 106 -1.75 4.25 -6.68
N ASN A 107 -0.83 3.32 -6.97
CA ASN A 107 -0.30 3.14 -8.32
C ASN A 107 -1.35 2.55 -9.27
N ASN A 108 -1.09 2.57 -10.58
CA ASN A 108 -1.97 1.97 -11.58
C ASN A 108 -1.85 0.42 -11.57
N PHE A 109 -2.33 -0.20 -10.50
CA PHE A 109 -2.21 -1.65 -10.29
C PHE A 109 -2.82 -2.47 -11.45
N LEU A 110 -3.90 -1.98 -12.07
CA LEU A 110 -4.60 -2.68 -13.16
C LEU A 110 -3.88 -2.59 -14.52
N ALA A 111 -2.83 -1.78 -14.64
CA ALA A 111 -2.02 -1.73 -15.85
C ALA A 111 -1.46 -3.10 -16.23
N LYS A 112 -1.10 -3.29 -17.51
CA LYS A 112 -0.38 -4.48 -18.02
C LYS A 112 -1.04 -5.83 -17.65
N ASP A 113 -2.38 -5.89 -17.65
CA ASP A 113 -3.19 -7.08 -17.31
C ASP A 113 -3.08 -7.50 -15.82
N GLY A 114 -2.89 -6.53 -14.92
CA GLY A 114 -2.78 -6.74 -13.47
C GLY A 114 -3.98 -7.47 -12.85
N LEU A 115 -5.16 -7.39 -13.48
CA LEU A 115 -6.34 -8.17 -13.06
C LEU A 115 -6.08 -9.69 -13.08
N ARG A 116 -5.40 -10.19 -14.13
CA ARG A 116 -5.18 -11.63 -14.31
C ARG A 116 -3.81 -12.09 -13.82
N LYS A 117 -2.79 -11.23 -13.94
CA LYS A 117 -1.39 -11.60 -13.67
C LYS A 117 -0.89 -11.12 -12.30
N GLY A 118 -1.65 -10.27 -11.62
CA GLY A 118 -1.12 -9.47 -10.52
C GLY A 118 -0.14 -8.41 -11.03
N ASN A 119 0.34 -7.56 -10.13
CA ASN A 119 1.26 -6.48 -10.46
C ASN A 119 2.04 -6.03 -9.21
N PRO A 120 3.11 -5.22 -9.36
CA PRO A 120 3.62 -4.43 -8.24
C PRO A 120 2.55 -3.46 -7.74
N ILE A 121 2.53 -3.25 -6.44
CA ILE A 121 1.61 -2.34 -5.77
C ILE A 121 2.37 -1.35 -4.91
N LEU A 122 1.93 -0.10 -4.95
CA LEU A 122 2.29 0.93 -3.98
C LEU A 122 1.01 1.67 -3.63
N ALA A 123 0.72 1.73 -2.34
CA ALA A 123 -0.38 2.51 -1.80
C ALA A 123 0.08 3.25 -0.53
N CYS A 124 -0.29 4.51 -0.39
CA CYS A 124 0.21 5.36 0.69
C CYS A 124 -0.72 6.54 0.99
N THR A 125 -0.42 7.28 2.07
CA THR A 125 -0.92 8.65 2.20
C THR A 125 -0.38 9.52 1.06
N PRO A 126 -1.17 10.43 0.47
CA PRO A 126 -0.77 11.14 -0.75
C PRO A 126 0.52 11.96 -0.62
N GLU A 127 0.79 12.49 0.57
CA GLU A 127 1.93 13.34 0.86
C GLU A 127 3.28 12.61 0.68
N LEU A 128 3.29 11.28 0.79
CA LEU A 128 4.50 10.46 0.60
C LEU A 128 4.65 9.91 -0.82
N ALA A 129 3.68 10.11 -1.70
CA ALA A 129 3.62 9.41 -2.99
C ALA A 129 4.88 9.63 -3.84
N GLU A 130 5.34 10.87 -3.98
CA GLU A 130 6.53 11.19 -4.79
C GLU A 130 7.79 10.50 -4.24
N THR A 131 8.04 10.62 -2.94
CA THR A 131 9.21 10.04 -2.29
C THR A 131 9.18 8.51 -2.34
N LEU A 132 8.02 7.90 -2.14
CA LEU A 132 7.87 6.44 -2.19
C LEU A 132 7.95 5.90 -3.62
N VAL A 133 7.45 6.61 -4.63
CA VAL A 133 7.66 6.25 -6.03
C VAL A 133 9.16 6.25 -6.35
N ALA A 134 9.90 7.28 -5.91
CA ALA A 134 11.35 7.35 -6.11
C ALA A 134 12.10 6.22 -5.40
N ALA A 135 11.72 5.89 -4.16
CA ALA A 135 12.38 4.85 -3.36
C ALA A 135 12.08 3.42 -3.85
N THR A 136 10.85 3.18 -4.30
CA THR A 136 10.38 1.83 -4.68
C THR A 136 10.51 1.53 -6.17
N GLY A 137 10.54 2.56 -7.02
CA GLY A 137 10.44 2.41 -8.47
C GLY A 137 9.04 1.99 -8.95
N ILE A 138 8.05 1.88 -8.05
CA ILE A 138 6.68 1.50 -8.39
C ILE A 138 5.89 2.78 -8.70
N ALA A 139 5.80 3.14 -9.98
CA ALA A 139 5.11 4.34 -10.41
C ALA A 139 3.67 4.09 -10.84
N LYS A 140 2.90 5.19 -10.93
CA LYS A 140 1.65 5.25 -11.68
C LYS A 140 1.99 5.38 -13.17
N GLU A 141 2.55 4.32 -13.76
CA GLU A 141 2.69 4.26 -15.22
C GLU A 141 1.30 4.24 -15.88
N PRO A 142 1.14 4.85 -17.07
CA PRO A 142 -0.11 4.80 -17.83
C PRO A 142 -0.52 3.38 -18.22
#